data_AF-A0A8I1RLD2-F1
#
_entry.id   AF-A0A8I1RLD2-F1
#
_cell.length_a   1.000
_cell.length_b   1.000
_cell.length_c   1.000
_cell.angle_alpha   90.00
_cell.angle_beta   90.00
_cell.angle_gamma   90.00
#
_symmetry.space_group_name_H-M   'P 1'
#
loop_
_entity.id
_entity.type
_entity.pdbx_description
1 polymer ?
#
loop_
_entity_poly.entity_id
_entity_poly.type
_entity_poly.pdbx_seq_one_letter_code
_entity_poly.pdbx_strand_id
1 'polypeptide(L)'
;MIRKTIGGVVLAMLAGSLLLVGVGFAGFAIYAALLPALGMAGAAALTAFILLIGPVVFALTAFLQRRREPLIKPGEMAMFAALSAIVRERPVLTLLGAGLLGAAEIFLKKRR
;
A
#
# COMPACT_ATOMS: atom_id res chain seq x y z
N MET A 1 -20.94 -18.02 17.55
CA MET A 1 -19.72 -17.27 17.15
C MET A 1 -18.86 -17.99 16.10
N ILE A 2 -18.64 -19.30 16.20
CA ILE A 2 -17.72 -20.08 15.33
C ILE A 2 -18.06 -20.02 13.82
N ARG A 3 -19.35 -19.98 13.42
CA ARG A 3 -19.75 -19.89 12.00
C ARG A 3 -19.34 -18.59 11.30
N LYS A 4 -19.26 -17.45 12.03
CA LYS A 4 -18.81 -16.16 11.44
C LYS A 4 -17.31 -16.17 11.15
N THR A 5 -16.52 -16.84 11.98
CA THR A 5 -15.08 -16.95 11.83
C THR A 5 -14.71 -17.80 10.61
N ILE A 6 -15.42 -18.91 10.38
CA ILE A 6 -15.21 -19.79 9.22
C ILE A 6 -15.49 -19.06 7.91
N GLY A 7 -16.60 -18.31 7.82
CA GLY A 7 -16.91 -17.52 6.62
C GLY A 7 -15.85 -16.47 6.30
N GLY A 8 -15.29 -15.81 7.33
CA GLY A 8 -14.21 -14.84 7.16
C GLY A 8 -12.92 -15.47 6.64
N VAL A 9 -12.56 -16.66 7.12
CA VAL A 9 -11.36 -17.39 6.64
C VAL A 9 -11.52 -17.80 5.19
N VAL A 10 -12.69 -18.34 4.80
CA VAL A 10 -12.95 -18.74 3.41
C VAL A 10 -12.89 -17.55 2.45
N LEU A 11 -13.48 -16.41 2.83
CA LEU A 11 -13.43 -15.18 2.04
C LEU A 11 -11.99 -14.66 1.89
N ALA A 12 -11.21 -14.68 2.96
CA ALA A 12 -9.80 -14.28 2.93
C ALA A 12 -8.95 -15.20 2.04
N MET A 13 -9.19 -16.51 2.08
CA MET A 13 -8.50 -17.47 1.19
C MET A 13 -8.86 -17.25 -0.28
N LEU A 14 -10.15 -17.00 -0.58
CA LEU A 14 -10.60 -16.68 -1.94
C LEU A 14 -9.98 -15.38 -2.45
N ALA A 15 -10.01 -14.31 -1.63
CA ALA A 15 -9.42 -13.04 -1.98
C ALA A 15 -7.90 -13.15 -2.19
N GLY A 16 -7.20 -13.87 -1.31
CA GLY A 16 -5.76 -14.13 -1.44
C GLY A 16 -5.41 -14.92 -2.70
N SER A 17 -6.23 -15.93 -3.03
CA SER A 17 -6.06 -16.72 -4.26
C SER A 17 -6.26 -15.86 -5.51
N LEU A 18 -7.28 -15.00 -5.52
CA LEU A 18 -7.57 -14.11 -6.64
C LEU A 18 -6.45 -13.09 -6.85
N LEU A 19 -5.88 -12.56 -5.76
CA LEU A 19 -4.73 -11.67 -5.80
C LEU A 19 -3.49 -12.38 -6.36
N LEU A 20 -3.20 -13.60 -5.90
CA LEU A 20 -2.06 -14.39 -6.42
C LEU A 20 -2.17 -14.62 -7.93
N VAL A 21 -3.35 -15.01 -8.40
CA VAL A 21 -3.61 -15.22 -9.83
C VAL A 21 -3.47 -13.91 -10.60
N GLY A 22 -4.07 -12.83 -10.10
CA GLY A 22 -4.00 -11.51 -10.74
C GLY A 22 -2.56 -10.98 -10.85
N VAL A 23 -1.76 -11.14 -9.80
CA VAL A 23 -0.34 -10.75 -9.79
C VAL A 23 0.46 -11.59 -10.79
N GLY A 24 0.19 -12.89 -10.88
CA GLY A 24 0.81 -13.77 -11.88
C GLY A 24 0.53 -13.33 -13.32
N PHE A 25 -0.73 -13.04 -13.64
CA PHE A 25 -1.12 -12.53 -14.97
C PHE A 25 -0.53 -11.15 -15.25
N ALA A 26 -0.49 -10.26 -14.27
CA ALA A 26 0.13 -8.95 -14.41
C ALA A 26 1.63 -9.07 -14.71
N GLY A 27 2.33 -9.95 -14.00
CA GLY A 27 3.74 -10.26 -14.26
C GLY A 27 3.96 -10.80 -15.68
N PHE A 28 3.14 -11.75 -16.11
CA PHE A 28 3.21 -12.28 -17.46
C PHE A 28 2.95 -11.22 -18.53
N ALA A 29 1.98 -10.34 -18.31
CA ALA A 29 1.66 -9.25 -19.24
C ALA A 29 2.83 -8.26 -19.39
N ILE A 30 3.47 -7.88 -18.29
CA ILE A 30 4.67 -7.03 -18.29
C ILE A 30 5.80 -7.76 -19.03
N TYR A 31 6.05 -9.02 -18.71
CA TYR A 31 7.08 -9.82 -19.36
C TYR A 31 6.89 -9.91 -20.88
N ALA A 32 5.67 -10.25 -21.32
CA ALA A 32 5.32 -10.35 -22.73
C ALA A 32 5.48 -9.01 -23.47
N ALA A 33 5.16 -7.89 -22.82
CA ALA A 33 5.33 -6.56 -23.38
C ALA A 33 6.81 -6.14 -23.52
N LEU A 34 7.67 -6.56 -22.59
CA LEU A 34 9.11 -6.24 -22.63
C LEU A 34 9.94 -7.21 -23.49
N LEU A 35 9.43 -8.41 -23.74
CA LEU A 35 10.11 -9.46 -24.48
C LEU A 35 10.68 -9.02 -25.85
N PRO A 36 9.94 -8.32 -26.72
CA PRO A 36 10.45 -7.93 -28.04
C PRO A 36 11.59 -6.90 -27.98
N ALA A 37 11.70 -6.14 -26.89
CA ALA A 37 12.69 -5.06 -26.77
C ALA A 37 13.95 -5.48 -25.98
N LEU A 38 13.83 -6.39 -25.00
CA LEU A 38 14.92 -6.73 -24.08
C LEU A 38 15.36 -8.20 -24.14
N GLY A 39 14.64 -9.05 -24.88
CA GLY A 39 14.85 -10.49 -24.86
C GLY A 39 14.46 -11.13 -23.53
N MET A 40 14.60 -12.46 -23.45
CA MET A 40 14.10 -13.25 -22.30
C MET A 40 14.69 -12.82 -20.95
N ALA A 41 16.02 -12.62 -20.88
CA ALA A 41 16.70 -12.31 -19.63
C ALA A 41 16.35 -10.89 -19.13
N GLY A 42 16.39 -9.89 -20.01
CA GLY A 42 16.10 -8.50 -19.66
C GLY A 42 14.63 -8.28 -19.29
N ALA A 43 13.71 -8.91 -20.03
CA ALA A 43 12.28 -8.85 -19.71
C ALA A 43 11.97 -9.50 -18.34
N ALA A 44 12.58 -10.65 -18.03
CA ALA A 44 12.39 -11.30 -16.74
C ALA A 44 12.91 -10.44 -15.58
N ALA A 45 14.11 -9.87 -15.71
CA ALA A 45 14.72 -9.04 -14.67
C ALA A 45 13.90 -7.77 -14.37
N LEU A 46 13.46 -7.06 -15.41
CA LEU A 46 12.64 -5.86 -15.24
C LEU A 46 11.24 -6.16 -14.70
N THR A 47 10.62 -7.23 -15.17
CA THR A 47 9.32 -7.67 -14.65
C THR A 47 9.40 -7.99 -13.16
N ALA A 48 10.44 -8.74 -12.75
CA ALA A 48 10.69 -9.05 -11.35
C ALA A 48 10.96 -7.78 -10.53
N PHE A 49 11.76 -6.85 -11.06
CA PHE A 49 12.04 -5.57 -10.40
C PHE A 49 10.77 -4.77 -10.15
N ILE A 50 9.91 -4.61 -11.16
CA ILE A 50 8.64 -3.87 -11.06
C ILE A 50 7.72 -4.50 -10.00
N LEU A 51 7.57 -5.83 -10.02
CA LEU A 51 6.76 -6.57 -9.05
C LEU A 51 7.29 -6.48 -7.62
N LEU A 52 8.61 -6.31 -7.44
CA LEU A 52 9.24 -6.22 -6.12
C LEU A 52 9.00 -4.87 -5.43
N ILE A 53 8.75 -3.79 -6.18
CA ILE A 53 8.61 -2.43 -5.63
C ILE A 53 7.48 -2.38 -4.59
N GLY A 54 6.31 -2.94 -4.90
CA GLY A 54 5.16 -2.94 -3.99
C GLY A 54 5.47 -3.61 -2.64
N PRO A 55 5.90 -4.88 -2.62
CA PRO A 55 6.32 -5.57 -1.40
C PRO A 55 7.42 -4.85 -0.62
N VAL A 56 8.40 -4.25 -1.31
CA VAL A 56 9.50 -3.51 -0.66
C VAL A 56 8.97 -2.25 0.02
N VAL A 57 8.13 -1.47 -0.66
CA VAL A 57 7.50 -0.26 -0.08
C VAL A 57 6.61 -0.64 1.11
N PHE A 58 5.83 -1.71 0.99
CA PHE A 58 5.02 -2.22 2.10
C PHE A 58 5.89 -2.66 3.29
N ALA A 59 6.95 -3.44 3.06
CA ALA A 59 7.86 -3.86 4.12
C ALA A 59 8.54 -2.67 4.79
N LEU A 60 8.97 -1.68 4.01
CA LEU A 60 9.58 -0.45 4.52
C LEU A 60 8.59 0.31 5.40
N THR A 61 7.39 0.60 4.90
CA THR A 61 6.36 1.32 5.65
C THR A 61 5.94 0.58 6.92
N ALA A 62 5.75 -0.73 6.86
CA ALA A 62 5.45 -1.55 8.03
C ALA A 62 6.58 -1.51 9.07
N PHE A 63 7.83 -1.58 8.63
CA PHE A 63 9.00 -1.47 9.52
C PHE A 63 9.11 -0.09 10.17
N LEU A 64 8.88 0.99 9.41
CA LEU A 64 8.87 2.35 9.95
C LEU A 64 7.72 2.58 10.94
N GLN A 65 6.54 2.03 10.68
CA GLN A 65 5.40 2.13 11.60
C GLN A 65 5.65 1.38 12.91
N ARG A 66 6.32 0.23 12.86
CA ARG A 66 6.66 -0.56 14.05
C ARG A 66 7.65 0.14 14.99
N ARG A 67 8.41 1.12 14.48
CA ARG A 67 9.35 1.95 15.26
C ARG A 67 8.74 3.24 15.80
N ARG A 68 7.51 3.60 15.43
CA ARG A 68 6.80 4.69 16.08
C ARG A 68 6.23 4.15 17.40
N GLU A 69 6.98 4.35 18.47
CA GLU A 69 6.39 4.31 19.81
C GLU A 69 5.16 5.24 19.83
N PRO A 70 4.07 4.86 20.51
CA PRO A 70 2.92 5.74 20.63
C PRO A 70 3.33 6.98 21.44
N LEU A 71 3.61 8.07 20.74
CA LEU A 71 3.83 9.41 21.30
C LEU A 71 2.57 10.01 21.95
N ILE A 72 1.47 9.26 21.98
CA ILE A 72 0.16 9.76 22.40
C ILE A 72 0.07 9.67 23.92
N LYS A 73 0.30 10.79 24.60
CA LYS A 73 -0.09 10.96 26.00
C LYS A 73 -1.62 10.77 26.10
N PRO A 74 -2.13 10.14 27.17
CA PRO A 74 -3.55 9.76 27.27
C PRO A 74 -4.56 10.91 27.11
N GLY A 75 -4.13 12.18 27.26
CA GLY A 75 -4.98 13.36 26.99
C GLY A 75 -5.19 13.69 25.51
N GLU A 76 -4.32 13.27 24.60
CA GLU A 76 -4.41 13.57 23.16
C GLU A 76 -5.23 12.52 22.38
N MET A 77 -5.53 11.37 22.99
CA MET A 77 -6.33 10.30 22.38
C MET A 77 -7.72 10.78 21.94
N ALA A 78 -8.35 11.72 22.65
CA ALA A 78 -9.66 12.25 22.28
C ALA A 78 -9.62 13.06 20.96
N MET A 79 -8.55 13.84 20.76
CA MET A 79 -8.34 14.63 19.54
C MET A 79 -7.99 13.72 18.35
N PHE A 80 -7.15 12.71 18.57
CA PHE A 80 -6.84 11.71 17.54
C PHE A 80 -8.04 10.82 17.20
N ALA A 81 -8.89 10.48 18.19
CA ALA A 81 -10.13 9.74 17.95
C ALA A 81 -11.11 10.56 17.10
N ALA A 82 -11.26 11.86 17.39
CA ALA A 82 -12.07 12.77 16.58
C ALA A 82 -11.54 12.91 15.14
N LEU A 83 -10.23 13.06 14.98
CA LEU A 83 -9.59 13.08 13.65
C LEU A 83 -9.78 11.75 12.90
N SER A 84 -9.69 10.62 13.60
CA SER A 84 -9.91 9.29 13.00
C SER A 84 -11.35 9.07 12.54
N ALA A 85 -12.32 9.64 13.25
CA ALA A 85 -13.73 9.62 12.86
C ALA A 85 -13.95 10.44 11.58
N ILE A 86 -13.34 11.62 11.47
CA ILE A 86 -13.39 12.47 10.27
C ILE A 86 -12.74 11.77 9.06
N VAL A 87 -11.62 11.08 9.27
CA VAL A 87 -10.95 10.27 8.22
C VAL A 87 -11.85 9.16 7.72
N ARG A 88 -12.58 8.50 8.62
CA ARG A 88 -13.49 7.39 8.28
C ARG A 88 -14.72 7.86 7.50
N GLU A 89 -15.24 9.04 7.81
CA GLU A 89 -16.42 9.59 7.13
C GLU A 89 -16.09 10.25 5.79
N ARG A 90 -14.88 10.81 5.63
CA ARG A 90 -14.48 11.54 4.41
C ARG A 90 -13.08 11.13 3.91
N PRO A 91 -12.90 9.87 3.46
CA PRO A 91 -11.62 9.34 3.01
C PRO A 91 -11.06 10.08 1.77
N VAL A 92 -11.92 10.57 0.88
CA VAL A 92 -11.49 11.30 -0.33
C VAL A 92 -10.89 12.67 0.00
N LEU A 93 -11.46 13.37 0.99
CA LEU A 93 -10.96 14.68 1.44
C LEU A 93 -9.64 14.55 2.20
N THR A 94 -9.44 13.46 2.92
CA THR A 94 -8.16 13.17 3.59
C THR A 94 -7.08 12.75 2.61
N LEU A 95 -7.41 12.02 1.56
CA LEU A 95 -6.50 11.77 0.44
C LEU A 95 -6.09 13.07 -0.25
N LEU A 96 -7.04 13.96 -0.54
CA LEU A 96 -6.78 15.27 -1.14
C LEU A 96 -5.93 16.16 -0.23
N GLY A 97 -6.23 16.19 1.07
CA GLY A 97 -5.45 16.93 2.06
C GLY A 97 -4.02 16.41 2.20
N ALA A 98 -3.84 15.09 2.26
CA ALA A 98 -2.51 14.48 2.30
C ALA A 98 -1.74 14.72 0.99
N GLY A 99 -2.41 14.69 -0.15
CA GLY A 99 -1.83 15.02 -1.45
C GLY A 99 -1.38 16.48 -1.56
N LEU A 100 -2.20 17.42 -1.07
CA LEU A 100 -1.87 18.85 -1.07
C LEU A 100 -0.74 19.19 -0.08
N LEU A 101 -0.73 18.59 1.11
CA LEU A 101 0.37 18.74 2.08
C LEU A 101 1.68 18.15 1.55
N GLY A 102 1.63 16.97 0.92
CA GLY A 102 2.80 16.37 0.29
C GLY A 102 3.33 17.21 -0.88
N ALA A 103 2.45 17.76 -1.71
CA ALA A 103 2.83 18.67 -2.78
C ALA A 103 3.44 19.99 -2.25
N ALA A 104 2.88 20.53 -1.16
CA ALA A 104 3.40 21.74 -0.52
C ALA A 104 4.80 21.52 0.09
N GLU A 105 5.05 20.37 0.74
CA GLU A 105 6.38 20.04 1.26
C GLU A 105 7.43 19.91 0.15
N ILE A 106 7.07 19.29 -0.98
CA ILE A 106 7.97 19.17 -2.14
C ILE A 106 8.30 20.56 -2.71
N PHE A 107 7.32 21.46 -2.76
CA PHE A 107 7.50 22.82 -3.26
C PHE A 107 8.35 23.69 -2.32
N LEU A 108 8.17 23.54 -1.00
CA LEU A 108 8.96 24.22 0.03
C LEU A 108 10.41 23.69 0.11
N LYS A 109 10.60 22.37 -0.01
CA LYS A 109 11.92 21.74 0.03
C LYS A 109 12.77 22.09 -1.20
N LYS A 110 12.14 22.40 -2.35
CA LYS A 110 12.84 22.86 -3.56
C LYS A 110 13.34 24.31 -3.44
N ARG A 111 12.84 25.08 -2.46
CA ARG A 111 13.14 26.51 -2.27
C ARG A 111 14.16 26.77 -1.15
N ARG A 112 14.68 25.72 -0.52
CA ARG A 112 15.70 25.74 0.53
C ARG A 112 16.93 24.97 0.04
#